data_AF-Q161V8-F1
#
_entry.id   AF-Q161V8-F1
#
_cell.length_a   1.000
_cell.length_b   1.000
_cell.length_c   1.000
_cell.angle_alpha   90.00
_cell.angle_beta   90.00
_cell.angle_gamma   90.00
#
_symmetry.space_group_name_H-M   'P 1'
#
loop_
_entity.id
_entity.type
_entity.pdbx_description
1 polymer ?
#
loop_
_entity_poly.entity_id
_entity_poly.type
_entity_poly.pdbx_seq_one_letter_code
_entity_poly.pdbx_strand_id
1 'polypeptide(L)'
;MRQKRWSITLSRMKCMVQPSKKRNKAMKSRPQPDRRTPGRAGHALQAKADQSASVHRLSALQRMADSGAQNAPVLQAFAETAADDPPQWRLSDSRKSGVPQDKSGGGSALYATPEIIKDGDDKLLAASSAIGLTQTADLMELEGNDIYRVAPYLREKAIADVDHDRTKKLKEINTGEKPDDMGVTDDDMLAMWTDCGKVARTIMGAQDTGRTPKATTNIGDSKASNSPEAYSNEMFPKAIKAFYGSDVSEGHLTKGVHYRSIGPFSWFIKPRSGKSARRMYYALGEEGRTAFDKHVGINRYANPEIGGAYTMVTQKDMPGFASSGKTWNFHWGGVVAKDGADNVTLESYAVSAANNIREAKETMSGKELAAEIKRLREWAADFVDRSWAFQMYGTKAEDGQTFHDEHLASGTHGNRATTFSAKP
;
A
#
# COMPACT_ATOMS: atom_id res chain seq x y z
N MET A 1 -37.41 17.89 59.47
CA MET A 1 -37.09 18.63 58.22
C MET A 1 -36.83 17.57 57.14
N ARG A 2 -37.79 17.12 56.31
CA ARG A 2 -38.31 17.71 55.05
C ARG A 2 -37.17 18.38 54.26
N GLN A 3 -36.72 17.95 53.08
CA GLN A 3 -37.36 17.71 51.76
C GLN A 3 -36.17 17.31 50.81
N LYS A 4 -36.24 16.75 49.59
CA LYS A 4 -37.23 16.79 48.50
C LYS A 4 -36.83 15.69 47.48
N ARG A 5 -37.81 14.90 47.03
CA ARG A 5 -37.76 14.11 45.78
C ARG A 5 -38.08 15.05 44.62
N TRP A 6 -37.43 14.84 43.47
CA TRP A 6 -37.87 15.41 42.19
C TRP A 6 -38.48 14.31 41.33
N SER A 7 -39.71 14.56 40.90
CA SER A 7 -40.48 13.83 39.90
C SER A 7 -40.70 14.74 38.72
N ILE A 8 -40.46 14.28 37.49
CA ILE A 8 -40.82 14.98 36.27
C ILE A 8 -41.75 14.08 35.45
N THR A 9 -42.97 14.58 35.26
CA THR A 9 -44.02 14.08 34.37
C THR A 9 -44.29 15.16 33.34
N LEU A 10 -44.25 14.84 32.04
CA LEU A 10 -44.82 15.59 30.91
C LEU A 10 -44.62 14.71 29.66
N SER A 11 -45.47 14.66 28.64
CA SER A 11 -46.90 14.91 28.47
C SER A 11 -47.24 14.34 27.09
N ARG A 12 -48.40 13.69 26.95
CA ARG A 12 -48.90 13.19 25.66
C ARG A 12 -49.34 14.36 24.78
N MET A 13 -48.82 14.46 23.55
CA MET A 13 -49.46 15.24 22.49
C MET A 13 -50.24 14.32 21.56
N LYS A 14 -51.57 14.49 21.57
CA LYS A 14 -52.50 14.06 20.53
C LYS A 14 -52.45 15.09 19.41
N CYS A 15 -52.42 14.64 18.16
CA CYS A 15 -52.88 15.43 17.03
C CYS A 15 -53.85 14.57 16.21
N MET A 16 -55.12 15.00 16.14
CA MET A 16 -56.15 14.53 15.22
C MET A 16 -56.52 15.71 14.32
N VAL A 17 -56.56 15.53 12.99
CA VAL A 17 -57.51 16.09 12.00
C VAL A 17 -57.26 15.27 10.71
N GLN A 18 -58.09 14.26 10.42
CA GLN A 18 -59.30 14.21 9.58
C GLN A 18 -59.09 14.07 8.04
N PRO A 19 -60.02 13.39 7.34
CA PRO A 19 -59.74 12.63 6.12
C PRO A 19 -60.22 13.33 4.84
N SER A 20 -59.60 13.02 3.69
CA SER A 20 -60.15 13.37 2.38
C SER A 20 -60.36 12.14 1.48
N LYS A 21 -61.37 12.28 0.63
CA LYS A 21 -62.23 11.24 0.06
C LYS A 21 -61.61 10.51 -1.15
N LYS A 22 -62.10 9.28 -1.33
CA LYS A 22 -62.07 8.43 -2.53
C LYS A 22 -62.31 9.21 -3.84
N ARG A 23 -61.57 8.84 -4.90
CA ARG A 23 -62.14 8.71 -6.25
C ARG A 23 -61.46 7.60 -7.07
N ASN A 24 -62.30 6.98 -7.90
CA ASN A 24 -62.16 5.68 -8.55
C ASN A 24 -61.34 5.69 -9.85
N LYS A 25 -60.84 4.47 -10.18
CA LYS A 25 -60.73 3.81 -11.49
C LYS A 25 -60.23 4.61 -12.70
N ALA A 26 -59.11 4.17 -13.25
CA ALA A 26 -59.02 3.85 -14.68
C ALA A 26 -57.96 2.76 -14.92
N MET A 27 -58.43 1.64 -15.46
CA MET A 27 -57.68 0.49 -15.91
C MET A 27 -57.27 0.77 -17.37
N LYS A 28 -55.96 0.85 -17.67
CA LYS A 28 -55.44 0.77 -19.04
C LYS A 28 -54.13 -0.03 -19.06
N SER A 29 -54.23 -1.21 -19.65
CA SER A 29 -53.24 -1.92 -20.47
C SER A 29 -51.74 -1.78 -20.12
N ARG A 30 -51.17 -2.90 -19.68
CA ARG A 30 -49.74 -3.23 -19.77
C ARG A 30 -49.18 -2.98 -21.18
N PRO A 31 -48.00 -2.38 -21.28
CA PRO A 31 -46.98 -2.79 -22.23
C PRO A 31 -45.92 -3.61 -21.49
N GLN A 32 -45.53 -4.76 -22.05
CA GLN A 32 -44.32 -5.47 -21.62
C GLN A 32 -43.10 -4.55 -21.74
N PRO A 33 -42.16 -4.54 -20.78
CA PRO A 33 -40.84 -4.02 -21.04
C PRO A 33 -40.09 -4.99 -21.95
N ASP A 34 -39.83 -4.48 -23.15
CA ASP A 34 -38.90 -4.96 -24.15
C ASP A 34 -37.55 -5.36 -23.51
N ARG A 35 -37.11 -6.61 -23.77
CA ARG A 35 -35.77 -7.09 -23.43
C ARG A 35 -34.77 -6.37 -24.34
N ARG A 36 -34.30 -5.19 -23.93
CA ARG A 36 -33.13 -4.56 -24.53
C ARG A 36 -31.87 -4.89 -23.76
N THR A 37 -30.98 -5.54 -24.49
CA THR A 37 -29.60 -5.90 -24.21
C THR A 37 -28.81 -4.74 -23.56
N PRO A 38 -28.07 -4.96 -22.45
CA PRO A 38 -27.12 -3.98 -21.94
C PRO A 38 -25.84 -4.07 -22.80
N GLY A 39 -25.83 -3.36 -23.92
CA GLY A 39 -24.69 -3.37 -24.83
C GLY A 39 -24.67 -2.11 -25.67
N ARG A 40 -24.20 -0.99 -25.09
CA ARG A 40 -23.65 0.17 -25.82
C ARG A 40 -23.06 1.27 -24.94
N ALA A 41 -23.47 1.40 -23.68
CA ALA A 41 -22.88 2.39 -22.76
C ALA A 41 -21.44 2.05 -22.33
N GLY A 42 -21.11 0.75 -22.15
CA GLY A 42 -19.75 0.30 -21.81
C GLY A 42 -18.74 0.41 -22.98
N HIS A 43 -19.19 0.19 -24.21
CA HIS A 43 -18.31 0.30 -25.40
C HIS A 43 -17.96 1.75 -25.75
N ALA A 44 -18.83 2.72 -25.43
CA ALA A 44 -18.54 4.14 -25.67
C ALA A 44 -17.51 4.72 -24.69
N LEU A 45 -17.35 4.12 -23.49
CA LEU A 45 -16.33 4.51 -22.52
C LEU A 45 -14.96 3.87 -22.82
N GLN A 46 -14.95 2.61 -23.31
CA GLN A 46 -13.71 1.98 -23.80
C GLN A 46 -13.17 2.68 -25.06
N ALA A 47 -14.05 3.04 -26.01
CA ALA A 47 -13.63 3.74 -27.22
C ALA A 47 -13.05 5.15 -26.96
N LYS A 48 -13.47 5.85 -25.89
CA LYS A 48 -12.88 7.14 -25.50
C LYS A 48 -11.51 6.99 -24.82
N ALA A 49 -11.27 5.88 -24.11
CA ALA A 49 -9.96 5.54 -23.56
C ALA A 49 -8.97 5.11 -24.67
N ASP A 50 -9.43 4.36 -25.67
CA ASP A 50 -8.59 3.92 -26.79
C ASP A 50 -8.32 5.06 -27.80
N GLN A 51 -9.25 6.02 -27.93
CA GLN A 51 -9.09 7.20 -28.80
C GLN A 51 -8.14 8.25 -28.18
N SER A 52 -8.05 8.35 -26.85
CA SER A 52 -7.03 9.18 -26.20
C SER A 52 -5.63 8.55 -26.30
N ALA A 53 -5.51 7.23 -26.17
CA ALA A 53 -4.24 6.51 -26.37
C ALA A 53 -3.70 6.56 -27.81
N SER A 54 -4.56 6.65 -28.84
CA SER A 54 -4.13 6.68 -30.24
C SER A 54 -3.74 8.07 -30.78
N VAL A 55 -4.35 9.15 -30.26
CA VAL A 55 -3.97 10.53 -30.63
C VAL A 55 -2.57 10.90 -30.08
N HIS A 56 -2.15 10.29 -28.96
CA HIS A 56 -0.79 10.44 -28.43
C HIS A 56 0.28 9.67 -29.23
N ARG A 57 -0.07 8.60 -29.95
CA ARG A 57 0.88 7.83 -30.79
C ARG A 57 1.24 8.50 -32.12
N LEU A 58 0.29 9.17 -32.78
CA LEU A 58 0.53 9.79 -34.09
C LEU A 58 1.37 11.09 -34.00
N SER A 59 1.38 11.75 -32.85
CA SER A 59 2.22 12.94 -32.62
C SER A 59 3.66 12.60 -32.18
N ALA A 60 3.95 11.35 -31.82
CA ALA A 60 5.29 10.90 -31.42
C ALA A 60 6.19 10.62 -32.64
N LEU A 61 5.66 9.95 -33.67
CA LEU A 61 6.43 9.63 -34.89
C LEU A 61 6.83 10.86 -35.71
N GLN A 62 6.01 11.93 -35.70
CA GLN A 62 6.33 13.18 -36.40
C GLN A 62 7.42 14.00 -35.69
N ARG A 63 7.64 13.80 -34.38
CA ARG A 63 8.64 14.52 -33.58
C ARG A 63 10.00 13.83 -33.50
N MET A 64 10.06 12.54 -33.86
CA MET A 64 11.31 11.77 -33.96
C MET A 64 12.17 12.15 -35.19
N ALA A 65 11.60 12.85 -36.18
CA ALA A 65 12.32 13.23 -37.39
C ALA A 65 13.16 14.52 -37.24
N ASP A 66 12.93 15.33 -36.19
CA ASP A 66 13.35 16.74 -36.20
C ASP A 66 14.50 17.13 -35.24
N SER A 67 14.99 16.27 -34.34
CA SER A 67 15.78 16.73 -33.19
C SER A 67 17.25 16.28 -33.10
N GLY A 68 17.97 16.17 -34.23
CA GLY A 68 19.41 15.89 -34.17
C GLY A 68 20.20 16.98 -33.41
N ALA A 69 20.68 16.70 -32.18
CA ALA A 69 21.83 17.37 -31.53
C ALA A 69 22.26 16.70 -30.21
N GLN A 70 23.55 16.87 -29.90
CA GLN A 70 24.34 16.27 -28.82
C GLN A 70 24.46 17.16 -27.55
N ASN A 71 24.61 16.50 -26.40
CA ASN A 71 25.23 16.91 -25.11
C ASN A 71 24.45 17.69 -24.01
N ALA A 72 24.78 17.29 -22.77
CA ALA A 72 24.32 17.63 -21.40
C ALA A 72 23.09 16.84 -20.86
N PRO A 73 23.19 16.15 -19.69
CA PRO A 73 22.08 15.40 -19.12
C PRO A 73 20.99 16.37 -18.63
N VAL A 74 19.89 16.39 -19.36
CA VAL A 74 18.68 17.11 -18.97
C VAL A 74 17.93 16.25 -17.96
N LEU A 75 17.80 16.73 -16.71
CA LEU A 75 16.84 16.20 -15.74
C LEU A 75 15.44 16.39 -16.30
N GLN A 76 14.85 15.33 -16.85
CA GLN A 76 13.51 15.35 -17.42
C GLN A 76 12.58 14.48 -16.57
N ALA A 77 11.48 15.09 -16.10
CA ALA A 77 10.42 14.38 -15.42
C ALA A 77 9.61 13.54 -16.43
N PHE A 78 9.67 12.21 -16.25
CA PHE A 78 8.83 11.15 -16.83
C PHE A 78 8.77 10.99 -18.36
N ALA A 79 9.34 9.89 -18.87
CA ALA A 79 8.80 9.07 -19.97
C ALA A 79 9.46 7.66 -20.01
N GLU A 80 8.68 6.59 -20.19
CA GLU A 80 9.18 5.21 -20.22
C GLU A 80 10.19 4.89 -21.35
N THR A 81 11.17 4.05 -20.99
CA THR A 81 11.94 3.05 -21.77
C THR A 81 13.38 3.35 -22.23
N ALA A 82 14.14 2.23 -22.23
CA ALA A 82 15.45 1.93 -22.81
C ALA A 82 16.68 2.22 -21.92
N ALA A 83 17.53 1.19 -21.81
CA ALA A 83 18.61 1.01 -20.84
C ALA A 83 19.84 1.93 -21.03
N ASP A 84 19.68 3.06 -21.74
CA ASP A 84 20.75 4.05 -21.95
C ASP A 84 20.30 5.50 -21.64
N ASP A 85 19.07 5.70 -21.12
CA ASP A 85 18.61 7.01 -20.65
C ASP A 85 19.11 7.29 -19.22
N PRO A 86 19.42 8.56 -18.87
CA PRO A 86 19.84 8.94 -17.52
C PRO A 86 18.81 8.42 -16.50
N PRO A 87 19.24 8.02 -15.28
CA PRO A 87 18.30 7.50 -14.28
C PRO A 87 17.18 8.53 -14.08
N GLN A 88 15.94 8.12 -14.29
CA GLN A 88 14.80 8.97 -14.01
C GLN A 88 14.77 9.21 -12.51
N TRP A 89 14.68 10.46 -12.07
CA TRP A 89 14.65 10.77 -10.64
C TRP A 89 13.21 10.94 -10.18
N ARG A 90 12.86 10.31 -9.07
CA ARG A 90 11.69 10.69 -8.28
C ARG A 90 12.14 11.65 -7.19
N LEU A 91 11.71 12.91 -7.31
CA LEU A 91 12.11 13.99 -6.41
C LEU A 91 10.97 14.30 -5.46
N SER A 92 11.29 14.61 -4.21
CA SER A 92 10.29 15.04 -3.24
C SER A 92 9.72 16.41 -3.57
N ASP A 93 8.52 16.69 -3.07
CA ASP A 93 7.85 17.98 -3.18
C ASP A 93 8.71 19.15 -2.66
N SER A 94 9.50 18.90 -1.61
CA SER A 94 10.34 19.92 -0.99
C SER A 94 11.71 20.09 -1.67
N ARG A 95 12.07 19.18 -2.58
CA ARG A 95 13.38 19.09 -3.25
C ARG A 95 14.55 18.85 -2.31
N LYS A 96 14.29 18.33 -1.09
CA LYS A 96 15.32 17.93 -0.13
C LYS A 96 15.69 16.45 -0.21
N SER A 97 15.07 15.69 -1.10
CA SER A 97 15.42 14.29 -1.36
C SER A 97 15.03 13.83 -2.76
N GLY A 98 15.69 12.76 -3.22
CA GLY A 98 15.46 12.15 -4.52
C GLY A 98 15.88 10.68 -4.56
N VAL A 99 15.11 9.87 -5.26
CA VAL A 99 15.39 8.45 -5.48
C VAL A 99 15.55 8.22 -6.99
N PRO A 100 16.74 7.83 -7.48
CA PRO A 100 16.88 7.37 -8.85
C PRO A 100 15.98 6.15 -9.10
N GLN A 101 15.42 6.06 -10.30
CA GLN A 101 14.52 5.00 -10.75
C GLN A 101 15.28 4.06 -11.69
N ASP A 102 16.46 3.60 -11.27
CA ASP A 102 17.27 2.62 -12.00
C ASP A 102 16.63 1.22 -12.05
N LYS A 103 15.60 0.98 -11.22
CA LYS A 103 14.75 -0.21 -11.23
C LYS A 103 13.28 0.17 -11.42
N SER A 104 12.45 -0.78 -11.85
CA SER A 104 11.03 -0.56 -12.21
C SER A 104 10.08 -0.20 -11.04
N GLY A 105 10.61 0.34 -9.94
CA GLY A 105 9.86 0.86 -8.80
C GLY A 105 10.70 1.71 -7.84
N GLY A 106 11.96 2.03 -8.17
CA GLY A 106 12.86 2.71 -7.24
C GLY A 106 14.31 2.52 -7.61
N GLY A 107 15.18 2.68 -6.62
CA GLY A 107 16.62 2.61 -6.87
C GLY A 107 17.46 2.07 -5.75
N SER A 108 18.69 1.69 -6.07
CA SER A 108 19.69 1.26 -5.06
C SER A 108 20.18 2.42 -4.20
N ALA A 109 19.93 3.66 -4.61
CA ALA A 109 20.33 4.87 -3.89
C ALA A 109 19.13 5.72 -3.47
N LEU A 110 19.33 6.49 -2.41
CA LEU A 110 18.51 7.62 -2.00
C LEU A 110 19.49 8.79 -1.83
N TYR A 111 19.10 9.99 -2.24
CA TYR A 111 19.82 11.21 -1.94
C TYR A 111 18.94 12.11 -1.09
N ALA A 112 19.49 12.69 -0.03
CA ALA A 112 18.73 13.58 0.83
C ALA A 112 19.63 14.60 1.55
N THR A 113 19.04 15.73 1.96
CA THR A 113 19.74 16.71 2.81
C THR A 113 20.15 16.09 4.16
N PRO A 114 21.20 16.61 4.82
CA PRO A 114 21.60 16.13 6.15
C PRO A 114 20.47 16.16 7.20
N GLU A 115 19.54 17.11 7.07
CA GLU A 115 18.35 17.23 7.93
C GLU A 115 17.44 16.00 7.81
N ILE A 116 17.11 15.58 6.58
CA ILE A 116 16.24 14.44 6.31
C ILE A 116 16.90 13.13 6.75
N ILE A 117 18.21 12.98 6.48
CA ILE A 117 18.98 11.80 6.91
C ILE A 117 18.96 11.69 8.43
N LYS A 118 19.24 12.79 9.13
CA LYS A 118 19.27 12.82 10.59
C LYS A 118 17.91 12.57 11.21
N ASP A 119 16.84 13.20 10.71
CA ASP A 119 15.47 12.97 11.20
C ASP A 119 15.04 11.51 11.01
N GLY A 120 15.37 10.93 9.84
CA GLY A 120 15.17 9.50 9.56
C GLY A 120 15.90 8.61 10.54
N ASP A 121 17.21 8.84 10.75
CA ASP A 121 18.04 8.05 11.67
C ASP A 121 17.54 8.14 13.12
N ASP A 122 17.25 9.35 13.61
CA ASP A 122 16.76 9.59 14.97
C ASP A 122 15.41 8.89 15.22
N LYS A 123 14.47 8.97 14.25
CA LYS A 123 13.15 8.33 14.39
C LYS A 123 13.21 6.81 14.25
N LEU A 124 14.08 6.28 13.39
CA LEU A 124 14.35 4.85 13.33
C LEU A 124 14.94 4.35 14.66
N LEU A 125 15.88 5.09 15.25
CA LEU A 125 16.41 4.78 16.58
C LEU A 125 15.31 4.80 17.65
N ALA A 126 14.43 5.82 17.63
CA ALA A 126 13.30 5.91 18.56
C ALA A 126 12.30 4.75 18.39
N ALA A 127 12.11 4.26 17.17
CA ALA A 127 11.33 3.07 16.87
C ALA A 127 12.03 1.76 17.26
N SER A 128 13.25 1.82 17.82
CA SER A 128 14.10 0.65 18.08
C SER A 128 14.41 -0.17 16.83
N SER A 129 14.49 0.51 15.67
CA SER A 129 14.84 -0.10 14.40
C SER A 129 16.24 -0.71 14.44
N ALA A 130 16.43 -1.84 13.75
CA ALA A 130 17.78 -2.33 13.49
C ALA A 130 18.48 -1.58 12.35
N ILE A 131 17.75 -0.74 11.62
CA ILE A 131 18.29 0.05 10.52
C ILE A 131 18.62 1.45 11.03
N GLY A 132 19.78 1.95 10.64
CA GLY A 132 20.13 3.36 10.70
C GLY A 132 20.39 3.91 9.30
N LEU A 133 20.45 5.23 9.20
CA LEU A 133 20.78 5.98 7.99
C LEU A 133 22.00 6.86 8.27
N THR A 134 22.95 6.85 7.34
CA THR A 134 24.08 7.79 7.36
C THR A 134 24.24 8.41 5.99
N GLN A 135 24.83 9.61 5.94
CA GLN A 135 25.28 10.19 4.68
C GLN A 135 26.61 9.56 4.25
N THR A 136 26.84 9.50 2.94
CA THR A 136 28.16 9.23 2.36
C THR A 136 28.84 10.56 1.98
N ALA A 137 30.02 10.46 1.34
CA ALA A 137 30.71 11.62 0.76
C ALA A 137 30.17 12.01 -0.64
N ASP A 138 29.29 11.20 -1.21
CA ASP A 138 28.70 11.45 -2.53
C ASP A 138 27.61 12.52 -2.41
N LEU A 139 27.81 13.62 -3.12
CA LEU A 139 27.08 14.88 -3.00
C LEU A 139 26.59 15.31 -4.37
N MET A 140 25.33 15.72 -4.45
CA MET A 140 24.79 16.46 -5.58
C MET A 140 24.05 17.72 -5.10
N GLU A 141 23.95 18.70 -5.98
CA GLU A 141 23.08 19.86 -5.78
C GLU A 141 21.71 19.59 -6.42
N LEU A 142 20.63 19.85 -5.69
CA LEU A 142 19.27 19.81 -6.20
C LEU A 142 18.54 21.12 -5.85
N GLU A 143 18.39 21.98 -6.85
CA GLU A 143 17.65 23.26 -6.74
C GLU A 143 18.11 24.09 -5.51
N GLY A 144 19.43 24.21 -5.32
CA GLY A 144 20.02 24.94 -4.19
C GLY A 144 20.08 24.16 -2.86
N ASN A 145 19.74 22.88 -2.84
CA ASN A 145 19.96 21.99 -1.70
C ASN A 145 21.15 21.06 -1.95
N ASP A 146 22.08 21.00 -1.00
CA ASP A 146 23.10 19.95 -0.96
C ASP A 146 22.44 18.66 -0.45
N ILE A 147 22.36 17.64 -1.31
CA ILE A 147 21.82 16.33 -0.98
C ILE A 147 22.90 15.27 -1.12
N TYR A 148 23.02 14.43 -0.10
CA TYR A 148 24.03 13.38 0.00
C TYR A 148 23.39 12.03 -0.26
N ARG A 149 24.13 11.12 -0.90
CA ARG A 149 23.73 9.72 -0.97
C ARG A 149 23.57 9.18 0.45
N VAL A 150 22.45 8.50 0.68
CA VAL A 150 22.07 7.90 1.95
C VAL A 150 22.47 6.43 1.92
N ALA A 151 23.26 6.03 2.91
CA ALA A 151 23.62 4.65 3.12
C ALA A 151 22.83 4.09 4.32
N PRO A 152 22.00 3.06 4.12
CA PRO A 152 21.44 2.33 5.24
C PRO A 152 22.53 1.44 5.86
N TYR A 153 22.44 1.23 7.17
CA TYR A 153 23.36 0.36 7.90
C TYR A 153 22.63 -0.39 9.01
N LEU A 154 23.23 -1.48 9.50
CA LEU A 154 22.69 -2.26 10.61
C LEU A 154 23.24 -1.77 11.95
N ARG A 155 22.36 -1.55 12.91
CA ARG A 155 22.73 -1.22 14.29
C ARG A 155 23.04 -2.53 15.02
N GLU A 156 24.31 -2.76 15.37
CA GLU A 156 24.81 -3.98 16.03
C GLU A 156 23.91 -4.50 17.17
N LYS A 157 23.37 -3.60 18.00
CA LYS A 157 22.51 -3.93 19.16
C LYS A 157 21.20 -4.64 18.78
N ALA A 158 20.65 -4.38 17.60
CA ALA A 158 19.35 -4.91 17.20
C ALA A 158 19.45 -6.30 16.51
N ILE A 159 20.66 -6.69 16.10
CA ILE A 159 20.92 -8.03 15.55
C ILE A 159 21.47 -8.95 16.64
N ALA A 160 22.27 -8.43 17.58
CA ALA A 160 22.98 -9.22 18.59
C ALA A 160 22.09 -10.19 19.38
N ASP A 161 20.83 -9.84 19.67
CA ASP A 161 20.02 -10.50 20.70
C ASP A 161 19.19 -11.71 20.25
N VAL A 162 19.37 -12.22 19.03
CA VAL A 162 18.63 -13.40 18.54
C VAL A 162 19.55 -14.54 18.12
N ASP A 163 19.52 -15.60 18.92
CA ASP A 163 20.17 -16.89 18.70
C ASP A 163 19.28 -17.79 17.81
N HIS A 164 18.87 -17.27 16.64
CA HIS A 164 18.03 -18.01 15.70
C HIS A 164 18.80 -18.27 14.41
N ASP A 165 18.77 -19.52 13.92
CA ASP A 165 19.43 -19.94 12.65
C ASP A 165 19.11 -19.04 11.44
N ARG A 166 18.00 -18.28 11.48
CA ARG A 166 17.53 -17.40 10.41
C ARG A 166 18.16 -16.00 10.41
N THR A 167 18.82 -15.59 11.49
CA THR A 167 19.58 -14.32 11.61
C THR A 167 21.07 -14.57 11.72
N LYS A 168 21.48 -15.79 12.11
CA LYS A 168 22.88 -16.23 12.19
C LYS A 168 23.67 -15.95 10.92
N LYS A 169 23.10 -16.26 9.74
CA LYS A 169 23.77 -16.00 8.46
C LYS A 169 23.95 -14.51 8.17
N LEU A 170 22.96 -13.69 8.51
CA LEU A 170 23.06 -12.24 8.36
C LEU A 170 24.11 -11.66 9.31
N LYS A 171 24.22 -12.19 10.55
CA LYS A 171 25.31 -11.87 11.49
C LYS A 171 26.69 -12.27 10.97
N GLU A 172 26.83 -13.46 10.39
CA GLU A 172 28.10 -13.97 9.86
C GLU A 172 28.58 -13.16 8.63
N ILE A 173 27.64 -12.66 7.84
CA ILE A 173 27.92 -11.78 6.71
C ILE A 173 28.23 -10.38 7.22
N ASN A 174 27.44 -9.88 8.17
CA ASN A 174 27.57 -8.53 8.73
C ASN A 174 28.34 -8.53 10.05
N THR A 175 29.62 -8.90 10.01
CA THR A 175 30.50 -8.99 11.19
C THR A 175 31.22 -7.68 11.56
N GLY A 176 30.95 -6.57 10.87
CA GLY A 176 31.45 -5.24 11.21
C GLY A 176 32.75 -4.79 10.52
N GLU A 177 33.22 -5.48 9.48
CA GLU A 177 34.45 -5.15 8.72
C GLU A 177 34.39 -5.53 7.22
N LYS A 178 33.19 -5.82 6.69
CA LYS A 178 32.99 -6.36 5.32
C LYS A 178 32.07 -5.47 4.49
N PRO A 179 32.12 -5.60 3.15
CA PRO A 179 31.25 -4.84 2.23
C PRO A 179 29.76 -4.88 2.54
N ASP A 180 29.30 -5.96 3.16
CA ASP A 180 27.88 -6.21 3.39
C ASP A 180 27.32 -5.49 4.64
N ASP A 181 28.19 -4.93 5.48
CA ASP A 181 27.82 -4.29 6.74
C ASP A 181 27.09 -2.94 6.56
N MET A 182 27.42 -2.23 5.47
CA MET A 182 26.94 -0.88 5.20
C MET A 182 26.60 -0.70 3.72
N GLY A 183 25.67 0.22 3.41
CA GLY A 183 25.38 0.64 2.03
C GLY A 183 26.29 1.76 1.49
N VAL A 184 27.52 1.92 2.01
CA VAL A 184 28.28 3.19 1.91
C VAL A 184 28.99 3.38 0.57
N THR A 185 29.31 2.31 -0.15
CA THR A 185 29.84 2.38 -1.53
C THR A 185 28.87 1.71 -2.51
N ASP A 186 29.16 1.71 -3.81
CA ASP A 186 28.37 0.98 -4.80
C ASP A 186 28.68 -0.53 -4.78
N ASP A 187 29.86 -0.90 -4.29
CA ASP A 187 30.29 -2.30 -4.10
C ASP A 187 29.91 -2.84 -2.70
N ASP A 188 29.69 -1.95 -1.73
CA ASP A 188 29.18 -2.23 -0.37
C ASP A 188 27.67 -2.03 -0.35
N MET A 189 26.92 -3.07 -0.72
CA MET A 189 25.47 -3.08 -0.57
C MET A 189 25.09 -3.83 0.70
N LEU A 190 24.40 -3.13 1.60
CA LEU A 190 23.91 -3.71 2.85
C LEU A 190 23.21 -5.05 2.60
N ALA A 191 23.66 -6.12 3.26
CA ALA A 191 22.96 -7.38 3.21
C ALA A 191 21.65 -7.32 4.02
N MET A 192 20.53 -7.71 3.41
CA MET A 192 19.21 -7.74 4.06
C MET A 192 18.51 -9.11 3.92
N TRP A 193 17.45 -9.29 4.70
CA TRP A 193 16.58 -10.45 4.59
C TRP A 193 15.84 -10.48 3.26
N THR A 194 15.68 -11.67 2.71
CA THR A 194 15.01 -11.97 1.45
C THR A 194 13.49 -12.14 1.64
N ASP A 195 12.88 -11.25 2.42
CA ASP A 195 11.47 -11.27 2.80
C ASP A 195 11.01 -9.85 3.16
N CYS A 196 10.11 -9.28 2.36
CA CYS A 196 9.62 -7.91 2.57
C CYS A 196 9.03 -7.70 3.97
N GLY A 197 8.37 -8.72 4.52
CA GLY A 197 7.80 -8.68 5.86
C GLY A 197 8.87 -8.64 6.96
N LYS A 198 9.96 -9.38 6.82
CA LYS A 198 11.10 -9.33 7.76
C LYS A 198 11.78 -7.98 7.69
N VAL A 199 12.10 -7.49 6.48
CA VAL A 199 12.72 -6.16 6.31
C VAL A 199 11.86 -5.08 6.95
N ALA A 200 10.55 -5.06 6.68
CA ALA A 200 9.65 -4.11 7.31
C ALA A 200 9.60 -4.26 8.85
N ARG A 201 9.60 -5.48 9.38
CA ARG A 201 9.67 -5.71 10.84
C ARG A 201 10.99 -5.25 11.45
N THR A 202 12.09 -5.40 10.73
CA THR A 202 13.41 -4.90 11.16
C THR A 202 13.37 -3.38 11.25
N ILE A 203 12.84 -2.72 10.22
CA ILE A 203 12.66 -1.28 10.18
C ILE A 203 11.76 -0.81 11.33
N MET A 204 10.70 -1.56 11.61
CA MET A 204 9.78 -1.26 12.72
C MET A 204 10.35 -1.53 14.12
N GLY A 205 11.50 -2.19 14.26
CA GLY A 205 11.96 -2.65 15.58
C GLY A 205 11.07 -3.74 16.19
N ALA A 206 10.33 -4.46 15.35
CA ALA A 206 9.45 -5.58 15.72
C ALA A 206 10.08 -6.95 15.41
N GLN A 207 11.12 -6.98 14.57
CA GLN A 207 11.81 -8.22 14.23
C GLN A 207 12.48 -8.77 15.48
N ASP A 208 12.19 -10.03 15.80
CA ASP A 208 12.82 -10.80 16.87
C ASP A 208 12.57 -10.33 18.32
N THR A 209 11.81 -9.24 18.53
CA THR A 209 11.38 -8.80 19.86
C THR A 209 10.12 -9.51 20.38
N GLY A 210 9.62 -10.50 19.63
CA GLY A 210 8.29 -11.10 19.83
C GLY A 210 7.11 -10.15 19.58
N ARG A 211 7.38 -8.89 19.19
CA ARG A 211 6.33 -7.90 18.88
C ARG A 211 5.81 -8.19 17.49
N THR A 212 4.51 -8.42 17.42
CA THR A 212 3.85 -8.76 16.16
C THR A 212 3.12 -7.50 15.68
N PRO A 213 3.34 -7.05 14.43
CA PRO A 213 2.82 -5.77 13.99
C PRO A 213 1.29 -5.70 14.02
N LYS A 214 0.77 -4.48 14.08
CA LYS A 214 -0.66 -4.15 14.00
C LYS A 214 -0.89 -3.20 12.85
N ALA A 215 -2.01 -3.37 12.14
CA ALA A 215 -2.50 -2.30 11.28
C ALA A 215 -2.99 -1.13 12.14
N THR A 216 -2.67 0.06 11.70
CA THR A 216 -3.01 1.34 12.32
C THR A 216 -3.89 2.12 11.36
N THR A 217 -4.95 2.71 11.90
CA THR A 217 -5.95 3.47 11.13
C THR A 217 -6.47 4.61 11.99
N ASN A 218 -7.16 5.57 11.39
CA ASN A 218 -7.79 6.70 12.09
C ASN A 218 -8.89 6.27 13.07
N ILE A 219 -9.38 5.04 12.95
CA ILE A 219 -10.41 4.48 13.84
C ILE A 219 -9.82 3.52 14.89
N GLY A 220 -8.49 3.50 15.02
CA GLY A 220 -7.73 2.67 15.96
C GLY A 220 -7.03 1.48 15.32
N ASP A 221 -6.43 0.64 16.16
CA ASP A 221 -5.53 -0.41 15.75
C ASP A 221 -6.24 -1.77 15.59
N SER A 222 -5.67 -2.64 14.73
CA SER A 222 -6.01 -4.06 14.69
C SER A 222 -5.39 -4.81 15.87
N LYS A 223 -5.77 -6.08 16.04
CA LYS A 223 -4.94 -7.01 16.81
C LYS A 223 -3.60 -7.21 16.12
N ALA A 224 -2.61 -7.56 16.93
CA ALA A 224 -1.30 -7.95 16.47
C ALA A 224 -1.41 -9.21 15.59
N SER A 225 -0.84 -9.18 14.39
CA SER A 225 -0.74 -10.34 13.50
C SER A 225 0.46 -10.22 12.57
N ASN A 226 1.09 -11.33 12.18
CA ASN A 226 2.05 -11.34 11.07
C ASN A 226 1.37 -11.50 9.70
N SER A 227 0.03 -11.60 9.68
CA SER A 227 -0.76 -11.78 8.47
C SER A 227 -1.50 -10.49 8.11
N PRO A 228 -1.13 -9.81 7.01
CA PRO A 228 -1.89 -8.68 6.47
C PRO A 228 -3.36 -9.00 6.20
N GLU A 229 -3.67 -10.27 5.89
CA GLU A 229 -5.06 -10.72 5.69
C GLU A 229 -5.87 -10.64 6.99
N ALA A 230 -5.25 -10.94 8.14
CA ALA A 230 -5.89 -10.83 9.44
C ALA A 230 -6.30 -9.38 9.73
N TYR A 231 -5.46 -8.41 9.37
CA TYR A 231 -5.79 -6.99 9.50
C TYR A 231 -7.02 -6.64 8.69
N SER A 232 -7.07 -7.00 7.41
CA SER A 232 -8.25 -6.73 6.56
C SER A 232 -9.51 -7.39 7.13
N ASN A 233 -9.42 -8.65 7.53
CA ASN A 233 -10.57 -9.39 8.06
C ASN A 233 -11.13 -8.78 9.36
N GLU A 234 -10.27 -8.21 10.20
CA GLU A 234 -10.65 -7.53 11.43
C GLU A 234 -11.12 -6.09 11.20
N MET A 235 -10.40 -5.33 10.38
CA MET A 235 -10.58 -3.88 10.26
C MET A 235 -11.81 -3.50 9.44
N PHE A 236 -12.13 -4.21 8.35
CA PHE A 236 -13.31 -3.86 7.54
C PHE A 236 -14.62 -3.84 8.35
N PRO A 237 -14.94 -4.83 9.20
CA PRO A 237 -16.12 -4.77 10.06
C PRO A 237 -16.13 -3.58 11.02
N LYS A 238 -14.99 -3.22 11.61
CA LYS A 238 -14.86 -2.04 12.50
C LYS A 238 -15.04 -0.75 11.73
N ALA A 239 -14.36 -0.64 10.59
CA ALA A 239 -14.35 0.50 9.69
C ALA A 239 -15.74 0.82 9.13
N ILE A 240 -16.48 -0.19 8.67
CA ILE A 240 -17.87 0.00 8.20
C ILE A 240 -18.78 0.51 9.31
N LYS A 241 -18.60 0.04 10.56
CA LYS A 241 -19.37 0.55 11.70
C LYS A 241 -18.99 2.00 12.04
N ALA A 242 -17.70 2.31 12.04
CA ALA A 242 -17.20 3.66 12.33
C ALA A 242 -17.70 4.65 11.26
N PHE A 243 -17.54 4.32 9.98
CA PHE A 243 -18.00 5.13 8.87
C PHE A 243 -19.52 5.35 8.92
N TYR A 244 -20.32 4.31 9.16
CA TYR A 244 -21.78 4.45 9.31
C TYR A 244 -22.19 5.49 10.38
N GLY A 245 -21.42 5.61 11.45
CA GLY A 245 -21.69 6.56 12.53
C GLY A 245 -21.15 7.96 12.30
N SER A 246 -20.63 8.26 11.11
CA SER A 246 -19.96 9.52 10.79
C SER A 246 -20.74 10.35 9.76
N ASP A 247 -20.60 11.67 9.84
CA ASP A 247 -21.25 12.61 8.93
C ASP A 247 -20.76 12.42 7.48
N VAL A 248 -19.51 12.01 7.29
CA VAL A 248 -18.92 11.75 5.96
C VAL A 248 -19.54 10.55 5.24
N SER A 249 -20.41 9.77 5.90
CA SER A 249 -21.13 8.67 5.25
C SER A 249 -22.46 9.08 4.63
N GLU A 250 -22.91 10.31 4.87
CA GLU A 250 -24.17 10.82 4.32
C GLU A 250 -24.17 10.73 2.79
N GLY A 251 -25.28 10.27 2.22
CA GLY A 251 -25.40 10.07 0.76
C GLY A 251 -24.73 8.83 0.19
N HIS A 252 -23.82 8.17 0.92
CA HIS A 252 -23.09 6.98 0.44
C HIS A 252 -23.69 5.65 0.93
N LEU A 253 -24.51 5.69 1.98
CA LEU A 253 -25.08 4.49 2.59
C LEU A 253 -26.28 3.97 1.78
N THR A 254 -26.23 2.69 1.42
CA THR A 254 -27.35 2.00 0.74
C THR A 254 -28.28 1.28 1.73
N LYS A 255 -29.59 1.57 1.67
CA LYS A 255 -30.64 0.86 2.43
C LYS A 255 -30.68 -0.63 2.06
N GLY A 256 -30.79 -1.50 3.05
CA GLY A 256 -30.77 -2.96 2.89
C GLY A 256 -29.36 -3.56 2.84
N VAL A 257 -28.33 -2.73 2.62
CA VAL A 257 -26.93 -3.14 2.68
C VAL A 257 -26.28 -2.65 3.97
N HIS A 258 -26.33 -1.34 4.21
CA HIS A 258 -25.69 -0.69 5.36
C HIS A 258 -26.64 -0.51 6.53
N TYR A 259 -27.91 -0.25 6.25
CA TYR A 259 -28.93 -0.01 7.28
C TYR A 259 -30.31 -0.51 6.89
N ARG A 260 -31.17 -0.66 7.91
CA ARG A 260 -32.62 -0.86 7.76
C ARG A 260 -33.34 0.37 8.27
N SER A 261 -34.35 0.83 7.55
CA SER A 261 -35.23 1.90 8.02
C SER A 261 -36.49 1.31 8.62
N ILE A 262 -36.80 1.67 9.87
CA ILE A 262 -38.06 1.34 10.54
C ILE A 262 -38.63 2.66 11.06
N GLY A 263 -39.61 3.22 10.33
CA GLY A 263 -40.10 4.57 10.59
C GLY A 263 -38.98 5.62 10.39
N PRO A 264 -38.80 6.57 11.32
CA PRO A 264 -37.75 7.59 11.23
C PRO A 264 -36.36 7.08 11.62
N PHE A 265 -36.23 5.83 12.08
CA PHE A 265 -34.97 5.29 12.60
C PHE A 265 -34.24 4.46 11.55
N SER A 266 -32.93 4.70 11.43
CA SER A 266 -32.00 3.91 10.63
C SER A 266 -31.13 3.04 11.54
N TRP A 267 -31.21 1.72 11.34
CA TRP A 267 -30.51 0.73 12.14
C TRP A 267 -29.37 0.10 11.34
N PHE A 268 -28.14 0.21 11.85
CA PHE A 268 -26.95 -0.39 11.25
C PHE A 268 -27.09 -1.91 11.07
N ILE A 269 -26.77 -2.41 9.87
CA ILE A 269 -26.66 -3.83 9.59
C ILE A 269 -25.23 -4.28 9.89
N LYS A 270 -25.04 -4.99 11.01
CA LYS A 270 -23.72 -5.52 11.38
C LYS A 270 -23.23 -6.57 10.36
N PRO A 271 -22.04 -6.39 9.74
CA PRO A 271 -21.44 -7.44 8.92
C PRO A 271 -21.12 -8.68 9.76
N ARG A 272 -21.30 -9.87 9.17
CA ARG A 272 -21.05 -11.17 9.83
C ARG A 272 -19.58 -11.61 9.77
N SER A 273 -18.81 -11.06 8.83
CA SER A 273 -17.42 -11.39 8.57
C SER A 273 -16.72 -10.27 7.79
N GLY A 274 -15.37 -10.32 7.72
CA GLY A 274 -14.57 -9.44 6.86
C GLY A 274 -15.04 -9.46 5.41
N LYS A 275 -15.34 -10.64 4.85
CA LYS A 275 -15.90 -10.78 3.50
C LYS A 275 -17.23 -10.03 3.32
N SER A 276 -18.14 -10.11 4.29
CA SER A 276 -19.40 -9.34 4.22
C SER A 276 -19.20 -7.84 4.38
N ALA A 277 -18.23 -7.41 5.20
CA ALA A 277 -17.89 -6.00 5.36
C ALA A 277 -17.25 -5.43 4.08
N ARG A 278 -16.37 -6.18 3.40
CA ARG A 278 -15.83 -5.79 2.08
C ARG A 278 -16.92 -5.67 1.02
N ARG A 279 -17.98 -6.47 1.07
CA ARG A 279 -19.16 -6.27 0.19
C ARG A 279 -19.90 -4.97 0.50
N MET A 280 -20.07 -4.62 1.77
CA MET A 280 -20.66 -3.34 2.17
C MET A 280 -19.79 -2.18 1.67
N TYR A 281 -18.47 -2.24 1.91
CA TYR A 281 -17.51 -1.27 1.37
C TYR A 281 -17.66 -1.07 -0.15
N TYR A 282 -17.81 -2.14 -0.93
CA TYR A 282 -18.04 -2.02 -2.37
C TYR A 282 -19.35 -1.35 -2.74
N ALA A 283 -20.40 -1.59 -1.97
CA ALA A 283 -21.72 -1.00 -2.17
C ALA A 283 -21.79 0.49 -1.82
N LEU A 284 -20.71 1.11 -1.32
CA LEU A 284 -20.61 2.56 -1.14
C LEU A 284 -20.45 3.32 -2.47
N GLY A 285 -20.19 2.62 -3.58
CA GLY A 285 -19.81 3.27 -4.84
C GLY A 285 -18.39 3.82 -4.80
N GLU A 286 -17.96 4.49 -5.86
CA GLU A 286 -16.60 5.01 -5.95
C GLU A 286 -16.35 6.16 -4.97
N GLU A 287 -17.18 7.21 -5.02
CA GLU A 287 -17.08 8.35 -4.12
C GLU A 287 -17.18 7.95 -2.64
N GLY A 288 -18.11 7.06 -2.31
CA GLY A 288 -18.28 6.58 -0.95
C GLY A 288 -17.11 5.72 -0.45
N ARG A 289 -16.44 4.96 -1.34
CA ARG A 289 -15.20 4.27 -0.99
C ARG A 289 -14.05 5.23 -0.77
N THR A 290 -13.92 6.28 -1.58
CA THR A 290 -12.91 7.33 -1.37
C THR A 290 -13.13 8.04 -0.02
N ALA A 291 -14.37 8.41 0.30
CA ALA A 291 -14.73 9.00 1.59
C ALA A 291 -14.43 8.04 2.76
N PHE A 292 -14.76 6.76 2.60
CA PHE A 292 -14.44 5.71 3.55
C PHE A 292 -12.94 5.55 3.77
N ASP A 293 -12.16 5.43 2.70
CA ASP A 293 -10.71 5.22 2.76
C ASP A 293 -10.02 6.40 3.45
N LYS A 294 -10.46 7.64 3.18
CA LYS A 294 -9.99 8.85 3.85
C LYS A 294 -10.35 8.87 5.33
N HIS A 295 -11.62 8.57 5.64
CA HIS A 295 -12.10 8.52 7.01
C HIS A 295 -11.32 7.50 7.84
N VAL A 296 -11.04 6.33 7.27
CA VAL A 296 -10.38 5.22 7.95
C VAL A 296 -8.86 5.39 7.92
N GLY A 297 -8.28 6.01 6.90
CA GLY A 297 -6.82 6.09 6.74
C GLY A 297 -6.22 4.81 6.15
N ILE A 298 -6.83 4.29 5.07
CA ILE A 298 -6.37 3.11 4.33
C ILE A 298 -6.18 3.43 2.85
N ASN A 299 -5.64 2.48 2.09
CA ASN A 299 -5.38 2.63 0.65
C ASN A 299 -4.52 3.86 0.36
N ARG A 300 -5.00 4.79 -0.47
CA ARG A 300 -4.31 6.04 -0.83
C ARG A 300 -4.06 6.95 0.39
N TYR A 301 -4.78 6.74 1.49
CA TYR A 301 -4.69 7.54 2.72
C TYR A 301 -3.93 6.82 3.83
N ALA A 302 -3.33 5.65 3.57
CA ALA A 302 -2.38 5.07 4.50
C ALA A 302 -1.12 5.95 4.53
N ASN A 303 -0.68 6.33 5.74
CA ASN A 303 0.51 7.14 5.95
C ASN A 303 1.23 6.68 7.24
N PRO A 304 2.06 5.63 7.19
CA PRO A 304 2.85 5.19 8.33
C PRO A 304 3.92 6.23 8.67
N GLU A 305 4.31 6.30 9.94
CA GLU A 305 5.46 7.11 10.37
C GLU A 305 6.79 6.44 10.03
N ILE A 306 7.90 7.19 10.16
CA ILE A 306 9.26 6.62 10.09
C ILE A 306 9.39 5.56 11.19
N GLY A 307 9.95 4.39 10.86
CA GLY A 307 9.92 3.22 11.73
C GLY A 307 8.56 2.51 11.77
N GLY A 308 7.62 2.89 10.90
CA GLY A 308 6.44 2.13 10.54
C GLY A 308 6.61 1.43 9.21
N ALA A 309 5.53 0.81 8.70
CA ALA A 309 5.54 0.20 7.38
C ALA A 309 4.20 0.35 6.67
N TYR A 310 4.24 0.39 5.34
CA TYR A 310 3.12 0.02 4.51
C TYR A 310 2.97 -1.48 4.48
N THR A 311 1.73 -1.96 4.48
CA THR A 311 1.42 -3.31 4.01
C THR A 311 0.22 -3.28 3.08
N MET A 312 0.35 -3.93 1.93
CA MET A 312 -0.76 -4.17 1.01
C MET A 312 -1.13 -5.65 1.04
N VAL A 313 -2.43 -5.93 1.05
CA VAL A 313 -2.97 -7.28 0.95
C VAL A 313 -3.90 -7.40 -0.25
N THR A 314 -3.73 -8.46 -1.02
CA THR A 314 -4.63 -8.81 -2.13
C THR A 314 -5.98 -9.23 -1.60
N GLN A 315 -7.05 -8.63 -2.11
CA GLN A 315 -8.41 -8.86 -1.65
C GLN A 315 -9.15 -9.84 -2.56
N LYS A 316 -8.73 -11.11 -2.57
CA LYS A 316 -9.32 -12.16 -3.42
C LYS A 316 -10.85 -12.34 -3.21
N ASP A 317 -11.31 -12.02 -2.01
CA ASP A 317 -12.71 -12.13 -1.58
C ASP A 317 -13.58 -10.89 -1.87
N MET A 318 -12.99 -9.86 -2.46
CA MET A 318 -13.63 -8.58 -2.73
C MET A 318 -14.42 -8.65 -4.05
N PRO A 319 -15.62 -8.04 -4.13
CA PRO A 319 -16.44 -8.11 -5.34
C PRO A 319 -15.71 -7.68 -6.61
N GLY A 320 -15.80 -8.52 -7.65
CA GLY A 320 -15.17 -8.25 -8.94
C GLY A 320 -13.65 -8.37 -8.95
N PHE A 321 -13.07 -9.15 -8.03
CA PHE A 321 -11.65 -9.49 -8.08
C PHE A 321 -11.29 -10.30 -9.33
N ALA A 322 -10.18 -9.92 -9.96
CA ALA A 322 -9.55 -10.59 -11.07
C ALA A 322 -8.04 -10.67 -10.81
N SER A 323 -7.49 -11.86 -11.02
CA SER A 323 -6.05 -12.15 -10.92
C SER A 323 -5.31 -11.67 -12.18
N SER A 324 -4.04 -11.34 -12.02
CA SER A 324 -3.09 -10.91 -13.06
C SER A 324 -2.10 -12.01 -13.46
N GLY A 325 -2.38 -13.28 -13.10
CA GLY A 325 -1.53 -14.43 -13.38
C GLY A 325 -0.42 -14.64 -12.32
N LYS A 326 0.33 -13.60 -11.96
CA LYS A 326 1.33 -13.62 -10.87
C LYS A 326 0.90 -12.77 -9.67
N THR A 327 -0.34 -12.96 -9.22
CA THR A 327 -0.88 -12.17 -8.10
C THR A 327 -0.29 -12.59 -6.75
N TRP A 328 0.41 -11.65 -6.11
CA TRP A 328 0.96 -11.77 -4.77
C TRP A 328 -0.15 -11.84 -3.73
N ASN A 329 0.15 -12.37 -2.55
CA ASN A 329 -0.82 -12.40 -1.45
C ASN A 329 -0.78 -11.09 -0.66
N PHE A 330 0.42 -10.55 -0.45
CA PHE A 330 0.67 -9.29 0.23
C PHE A 330 2.07 -8.75 -0.12
N HIS A 331 2.32 -7.50 0.26
CA HIS A 331 3.63 -6.85 0.20
C HIS A 331 3.82 -5.90 1.39
N TRP A 332 5.07 -5.57 1.69
CA TRP A 332 5.47 -4.66 2.76
C TRP A 332 6.56 -3.69 2.28
N GLY A 333 6.47 -2.43 2.72
CA GLY A 333 7.55 -1.44 2.55
C GLY A 333 7.75 -0.65 3.84
N GLY A 334 8.94 -0.75 4.45
CA GLY A 334 9.23 -0.07 5.72
C GLY A 334 9.64 1.38 5.47
N VAL A 335 9.05 2.34 6.18
CA VAL A 335 9.35 3.77 5.99
C VAL A 335 10.59 4.14 6.79
N VAL A 336 11.58 4.67 6.09
CA VAL A 336 12.91 5.03 6.64
C VAL A 336 13.15 6.54 6.66
N ALA A 337 12.51 7.28 5.76
CA ALA A 337 12.57 8.74 5.76
C ALA A 337 11.25 9.33 5.26
N LYS A 338 11.03 10.61 5.59
CA LYS A 338 9.92 11.41 5.09
C LYS A 338 10.45 12.76 4.65
N ASP A 339 9.88 13.28 3.58
CA ASP A 339 10.20 14.61 3.09
C ASP A 339 8.92 15.31 2.63
N GLY A 340 8.43 16.24 3.45
CA GLY A 340 7.13 16.86 3.24
C GLY A 340 5.99 15.83 3.24
N ALA A 341 5.33 15.67 2.09
CA ALA A 341 4.27 14.71 1.90
C ALA A 341 4.77 13.37 1.35
N ASP A 342 6.06 13.20 1.12
CA ASP A 342 6.62 11.99 0.51
C ASP A 342 7.21 11.07 1.56
N ASN A 343 6.92 9.77 1.41
CA ASN A 343 7.46 8.72 2.25
C ASN A 343 8.50 7.94 1.46
N VAL A 344 9.71 7.80 2.00
CA VAL A 344 10.73 6.91 1.45
C VAL A 344 10.71 5.59 2.19
N THR A 345 10.53 4.50 1.45
CA THR A 345 10.60 3.14 1.96
C THR A 345 11.93 2.48 1.61
N LEU A 346 12.33 1.53 2.45
CA LEU A 346 13.36 0.55 2.15
C LEU A 346 12.67 -0.81 1.97
N GLU A 347 12.78 -1.37 0.76
CA GLU A 347 12.02 -2.54 0.34
C GLU A 347 12.93 -3.65 -0.18
N SER A 348 12.51 -4.89 0.08
CA SER A 348 13.14 -6.11 -0.40
C SER A 348 12.07 -7.02 -0.98
N TYR A 349 12.45 -7.93 -1.87
CA TYR A 349 11.54 -8.92 -2.42
C TYR A 349 11.66 -10.26 -1.69
N ALA A 350 10.52 -10.91 -1.50
CA ALA A 350 10.50 -12.26 -0.99
C ALA A 350 11.12 -13.22 -2.01
N VAL A 351 12.30 -13.75 -1.71
CA VAL A 351 12.92 -14.79 -2.52
C VAL A 351 12.48 -16.14 -2.01
N SER A 352 11.78 -16.88 -2.86
CA SER A 352 11.28 -18.21 -2.55
C SER A 352 11.68 -19.19 -3.63
N ALA A 353 12.18 -20.35 -3.20
CA ALA A 353 12.39 -21.49 -4.08
C ALA A 353 11.10 -21.99 -4.75
N ALA A 354 9.91 -21.56 -4.31
CA ALA A 354 8.63 -22.13 -4.75
C ALA A 354 8.40 -22.05 -6.27
N ASN A 355 8.78 -20.96 -6.92
CA ASN A 355 8.63 -20.83 -8.38
C ASN A 355 9.61 -21.75 -9.12
N ASN A 356 10.89 -21.73 -8.74
CA ASN A 356 11.90 -22.61 -9.33
C ASN A 356 11.58 -24.09 -9.08
N ILE A 357 11.02 -24.43 -7.91
CA ILE A 357 10.53 -25.78 -7.61
C ILE A 357 9.34 -26.15 -8.50
N ARG A 358 8.43 -25.21 -8.78
CA ARG A 358 7.30 -25.45 -9.68
C ARG A 358 7.81 -25.71 -11.10
N GLU A 359 8.73 -24.90 -11.59
CA GLU A 359 9.37 -25.07 -12.92
C GLU A 359 10.18 -26.38 -13.00
N ALA A 360 10.93 -26.72 -11.95
CA ALA A 360 11.64 -28.00 -11.87
C ALA A 360 10.67 -29.19 -11.93
N LYS A 361 9.48 -29.08 -11.30
CA LYS A 361 8.45 -30.13 -11.38
C LYS A 361 7.84 -30.29 -12.77
N GLU A 362 7.96 -29.30 -13.66
CA GLU A 362 7.49 -29.38 -15.04
C GLU A 362 8.48 -30.16 -15.93
N THR A 363 9.75 -30.24 -15.52
CA THR A 363 10.84 -30.77 -16.36
C THR A 363 11.58 -31.97 -15.77
N MET A 364 11.50 -32.18 -14.44
CA MET A 364 12.23 -33.22 -13.72
C MET A 364 11.29 -34.16 -12.95
N SER A 365 11.76 -35.37 -12.63
CA SER A 365 11.03 -36.31 -11.78
C SER A 365 11.97 -37.21 -10.96
N GLY A 366 11.40 -38.02 -10.06
CA GLY A 366 12.15 -39.02 -9.29
C GLY A 366 13.26 -38.45 -8.41
N LYS A 367 14.41 -39.12 -8.37
CA LYS A 367 15.56 -38.74 -7.52
C LYS A 367 16.18 -37.41 -7.91
N GLU A 368 16.18 -37.09 -9.21
CA GLU A 368 16.72 -35.82 -9.74
C GLU A 368 15.90 -34.63 -9.23
N LEU A 369 14.58 -34.70 -9.34
CA LEU A 369 13.69 -33.67 -8.78
C LEU A 369 13.86 -33.52 -7.27
N ALA A 370 14.05 -34.62 -6.53
CA ALA A 370 14.27 -34.56 -5.09
C ALA A 370 15.59 -33.84 -4.74
N ALA A 371 16.66 -34.12 -5.48
CA ALA A 371 17.94 -33.44 -5.33
C ALA A 371 17.83 -31.95 -5.69
N GLU A 372 17.15 -31.60 -6.79
CA GLU A 372 16.98 -30.22 -7.21
C GLU A 372 16.11 -29.42 -6.23
N ILE A 373 15.01 -30.00 -5.73
CA ILE A 373 14.20 -29.37 -4.68
C ILE A 373 15.04 -29.11 -3.42
N LYS A 374 15.91 -30.05 -3.03
CA LYS A 374 16.81 -29.86 -1.89
C LYS A 374 17.78 -28.72 -2.14
N ARG A 375 18.47 -28.72 -3.29
CA ARG A 375 19.41 -27.66 -3.71
C ARG A 375 18.74 -26.29 -3.74
N LEU A 376 17.52 -26.18 -4.30
CA LEU A 376 16.76 -24.93 -4.35
C LEU A 376 16.34 -24.43 -2.97
N ARG A 377 15.97 -25.34 -2.06
CA ARG A 377 15.65 -24.98 -0.67
C ARG A 377 16.89 -24.52 0.11
N GLU A 378 18.03 -25.19 -0.09
CA GLU A 378 19.31 -24.80 0.49
C GLU A 378 19.73 -23.42 -0.05
N TRP A 379 19.71 -23.24 -1.38
CA TRP A 379 19.94 -21.93 -2.00
C TRP A 379 19.04 -20.83 -1.43
N ALA A 380 17.73 -21.07 -1.29
CA ALA A 380 16.82 -20.05 -0.76
C ALA A 380 17.05 -19.78 0.73
N ALA A 381 17.47 -20.78 1.52
CA ALA A 381 17.88 -20.59 2.92
C ALA A 381 19.19 -19.79 3.02
N ASP A 382 20.04 -19.93 2.01
CA ASP A 382 21.35 -19.31 1.94
C ASP A 382 21.39 -17.95 1.24
N PHE A 383 20.34 -17.59 0.51
CA PHE A 383 20.29 -16.35 -0.24
C PHE A 383 20.17 -15.15 0.69
N VAL A 384 20.94 -14.09 0.39
CA VAL A 384 20.96 -12.82 1.13
C VAL A 384 20.71 -11.71 0.12
N ASP A 385 19.76 -10.84 0.43
CA ASP A 385 19.33 -9.81 -0.51
C ASP A 385 20.28 -8.63 -0.46
N ARG A 386 20.94 -8.37 -1.58
CA ARG A 386 21.69 -7.14 -1.86
C ARG A 386 21.01 -6.30 -2.93
N SER A 387 19.83 -6.72 -3.37
CA SER A 387 19.05 -6.10 -4.44
C SER A 387 17.84 -5.32 -3.92
N TRP A 388 17.81 -5.02 -2.61
CA TRP A 388 16.85 -4.10 -2.02
C TRP A 388 16.85 -2.75 -2.75
N ALA A 389 15.77 -2.00 -2.58
CA ALA A 389 15.60 -0.69 -3.21
C ALA A 389 14.97 0.30 -2.24
N PHE A 390 15.39 1.55 -2.35
CA PHE A 390 14.59 2.68 -1.89
C PHE A 390 13.46 2.93 -2.89
N GLN A 391 12.26 3.17 -2.38
CA GLN A 391 11.14 3.69 -3.17
C GLN A 391 10.58 4.94 -2.49
N MET A 392 10.08 5.89 -3.27
CA MET A 392 9.46 7.11 -2.74
C MET A 392 8.00 7.12 -3.16
N TYR A 393 7.09 7.36 -2.23
CA TYR A 393 5.65 7.46 -2.52
C TYR A 393 5.10 8.76 -1.98
N GLY A 394 4.32 9.46 -2.81
CA GLY A 394 3.54 10.61 -2.37
C GLY A 394 2.41 10.17 -1.46
N THR A 395 2.15 10.94 -0.41
CA THR A 395 0.96 10.74 0.46
C THR A 395 -0.24 11.58 0.01
N LYS A 396 -0.07 12.40 -1.04
CA LYS A 396 -1.17 13.10 -1.70
C LYS A 396 -1.95 12.10 -2.56
N ALA A 397 -3.15 11.76 -2.11
CA ALA A 397 -4.05 10.81 -2.77
C ALA A 397 -4.59 11.27 -4.14
N GLU A 398 -4.12 12.38 -4.71
CA GLU A 398 -4.67 12.93 -5.96
C GLU A 398 -3.83 12.53 -7.19
N ASP A 399 -2.55 12.18 -7.01
CA ASP A 399 -1.61 12.10 -8.15
C ASP A 399 -1.20 10.67 -8.55
N GLY A 400 -1.81 9.63 -7.97
CA GLY A 400 -1.54 8.24 -8.35
C GLY A 400 -0.16 7.71 -7.90
N GLN A 401 0.56 8.48 -7.09
CA GLN A 401 1.91 8.19 -6.61
C GLN A 401 1.93 7.60 -5.19
N THR A 402 0.77 7.17 -4.69
CA THR A 402 0.71 6.52 -3.38
C THR A 402 1.20 5.07 -3.49
N PHE A 403 1.72 4.52 -2.38
CA PHE A 403 2.07 3.10 -2.29
C PHE A 403 0.93 2.20 -2.80
N HIS A 404 -0.31 2.59 -2.51
CA HIS A 404 -1.49 1.85 -2.95
C HIS A 404 -1.66 1.87 -4.47
N ASP A 405 -1.60 3.05 -5.09
CA ASP A 405 -1.88 3.22 -6.50
C ASP A 405 -0.81 2.53 -7.36
N GLU A 406 0.46 2.71 -7.03
CA GLU A 406 1.57 2.13 -7.80
C GLU A 406 1.55 0.61 -7.77
N HIS A 407 1.36 0.01 -6.58
CA HIS A 407 1.26 -1.43 -6.45
C HIS A 407 0.02 -2.01 -7.12
N LEU A 408 -1.11 -1.31 -7.07
CA LEU A 408 -2.32 -1.77 -7.75
C LEU A 408 -2.16 -1.67 -9.27
N ALA A 409 -1.56 -0.59 -9.77
CA ALA A 409 -1.30 -0.36 -11.19
C ALA A 409 -0.30 -1.37 -11.79
N SER A 410 0.70 -1.81 -11.00
CA SER A 410 1.64 -2.87 -11.40
C SER A 410 0.97 -4.22 -11.68
N GLY A 411 -0.29 -4.39 -11.23
CA GLY A 411 -1.02 -5.65 -11.32
C GLY A 411 -0.51 -6.74 -10.37
N THR A 412 0.53 -6.51 -9.56
CA THR A 412 1.07 -7.50 -8.62
C THR A 412 0.04 -8.00 -7.61
N HIS A 413 -1.02 -7.23 -7.33
CA HIS A 413 -2.09 -7.59 -6.40
C HIS A 413 -3.44 -7.87 -7.09
N GLY A 414 -3.39 -8.22 -8.39
CA GLY A 414 -4.59 -8.28 -9.22
C GLY A 414 -5.25 -6.90 -9.33
N ASN A 415 -6.57 -6.85 -9.45
CA ASN A 415 -7.29 -5.57 -9.53
C ASN A 415 -7.87 -5.08 -8.20
N ARG A 416 -7.78 -5.85 -7.10
CA ARG A 416 -8.30 -5.46 -5.77
C ARG A 416 -7.28 -5.72 -4.67
N ALA A 417 -6.93 -4.67 -3.95
CA ALA A 417 -6.07 -4.75 -2.78
C ALA A 417 -6.52 -3.79 -1.68
N THR A 418 -5.90 -3.89 -0.51
CA THR A 418 -6.04 -2.89 0.57
C THR A 418 -4.70 -2.60 1.18
N THR A 419 -4.38 -1.32 1.35
CA THR A 419 -3.15 -0.87 2.01
C THR A 419 -3.44 -0.38 3.42
N PHE A 420 -2.59 -0.74 4.38
CA PHE A 420 -2.61 -0.28 5.76
C PHE A 420 -1.26 0.33 6.14
N SER A 421 -1.29 1.29 7.05
CA SER A 421 -0.13 1.64 7.88
C SER A 421 0.05 0.58 8.96
N ALA A 422 1.27 0.21 9.29
CA ALA A 422 1.58 -0.76 10.33
C ALA A 422 2.68 -0.26 11.28
N LYS A 423 2.60 -0.71 12.54
CA LYS A 423 3.59 -0.48 13.61
C LYS A 423 3.73 -1.72 14.50
N PRO A 424 4.76 -1.82 15.36
CA PRO A 424 4.99 -2.95 16.26
C PRO A 424 3.81 -3.37 17.17
#